data_AF-X0UYA9-F1
#
_entry.id   AF-X0UYA9-F1
#
_cell.length_a   1.000
_cell.length_b   1.000
_cell.length_c   1.000
_cell.angle_alpha   90.00
_cell.angle_beta   90.00
_cell.angle_gamma   90.00
#
_symmetry.space_group_name_H-M   'P 1'
#
loop_
_entity.id
_entity.type
_entity.pdbx_description
1 polymer ?
#
loop_
_entity_poly.entity_id
_entity_poly.type
_entity_poly.pdbx_seq_one_letter_code
_entity_poly.pdbx_strand_id
1 'polypeptide(L)'
;MAKIRLLYVITNLELGGAQKQLLYTISRLGKNFEIWLATHDKGFLLSEAFSIPGLKVKFIPSLVRPINPIKDICAFFVLYKLIKREKFDIVHTHSSKAGILGRWAAKLAKVP
;
A
#
# COMPACT_ATOMS: atom_id res chain seq x y z
N MET A 1 -7.77 -6.29 22.88
CA MET A 1 -8.16 -6.86 21.57
C MET A 1 -6.97 -6.85 20.63
N ALA A 2 -6.84 -7.83 19.74
CA ALA A 2 -5.82 -7.81 18.68
C ALA A 2 -6.09 -6.63 17.73
N LYS A 3 -5.03 -5.94 17.27
CA LYS A 3 -5.17 -4.83 16.31
C LYS A 3 -5.49 -5.38 14.92
N ILE A 4 -6.38 -4.72 14.19
CA ILE A 4 -6.68 -5.03 12.78
C ILE A 4 -5.50 -4.55 11.92
N ARG A 5 -4.95 -5.42 11.09
CA ARG A 5 -3.81 -5.13 10.21
C ARG A 5 -4.30 -4.64 8.85
N LEU A 6 -4.07 -3.36 8.56
CA LEU A 6 -4.48 -2.70 7.32
C LEU A 6 -3.28 -2.51 6.39
N LEU A 7 -3.41 -2.91 5.13
CA LEU A 7 -2.45 -2.57 4.08
C LEU A 7 -3.05 -1.56 3.11
N TYR A 8 -2.47 -0.37 3.06
CA TYR A 8 -2.70 0.59 1.98
C TYR A 8 -1.71 0.32 0.84
N VAL A 9 -2.20 0.30 -0.40
CA VAL A 9 -1.35 0.15 -1.58
C VAL A 9 -1.57 1.32 -2.52
N ILE A 10 -0.51 2.04 -2.86
CA ILE A 10 -0.53 3.13 -3.83
C ILE A 10 0.69 3.05 -4.74
N THR A 11 0.54 3.42 -6.02
CA THR A 11 1.63 3.23 -6.99
C THR A 11 2.87 4.04 -6.62
N ASN A 12 2.70 5.34 -6.39
CA ASN A 12 3.74 6.22 -5.86
C ASN A 12 3.13 7.40 -5.09
N LEU A 13 3.94 7.99 -4.21
CA LEU A 13 3.55 9.14 -3.37
C LEU A 13 3.97 10.48 -4.00
N GLU A 14 3.63 10.72 -5.26
CA GLU A 14 3.81 12.07 -5.83
C GLU A 14 2.81 13.06 -5.23
N LEU A 15 3.11 14.35 -5.39
CA LEU A 15 2.18 15.41 -5.01
C LEU A 15 0.86 15.28 -5.80
N GLY A 16 -0.23 15.02 -5.08
CA GLY A 16 -1.56 14.87 -5.67
C GLY A 16 -2.64 14.72 -4.61
N GLY A 17 -3.90 14.96 -4.99
CA GLY A 17 -5.04 14.94 -4.06
C GLY A 17 -5.28 13.56 -3.44
N ALA A 18 -5.18 12.49 -4.22
CA ALA A 18 -5.38 11.13 -3.74
C ALA A 18 -4.35 10.72 -2.68
N GLN A 19 -3.09 11.13 -2.86
CA GLN A 19 -1.99 10.83 -1.95
C GLN A 19 -2.13 11.62 -0.64
N LYS A 20 -2.48 12.91 -0.72
CA LYS A 20 -2.75 13.72 0.47
C LYS A 20 -3.94 13.16 1.27
N GLN A 21 -5.01 12.80 0.57
CA GLN A 21 -6.18 12.20 1.21
C GLN A 21 -5.84 10.86 1.89
N LEU A 22 -5.01 10.03 1.24
CA LEU A 22 -4.50 8.78 1.81
C LEU A 22 -3.73 9.02 3.11
N LEU A 23 -2.70 9.88 3.09
CA LEU A 23 -1.88 10.16 4.27
C LEU A 23 -2.69 10.82 5.39
N TYR A 24 -3.62 11.70 5.05
CA TYR A 24 -4.56 12.28 6.00
C TYR A 24 -5.46 11.23 6.66
N THR A 25 -5.96 10.25 5.88
CA THR A 25 -6.76 9.14 6.41
C THR A 25 -5.92 8.26 7.33
N ILE A 26 -4.71 7.88 6.90
CA ILE A 26 -3.80 7.05 7.68
C ILE A 26 -3.43 7.72 9.01
N SER A 27 -3.12 9.02 8.99
CA SER A 27 -2.71 9.76 10.21
C SER A 27 -3.82 9.93 11.24
N ARG A 28 -5.09 9.72 10.86
CA ARG A 28 -6.25 9.85 11.74
C ARG A 28 -6.91 8.53 12.13
N LEU A 29 -6.41 7.40 11.62
CA LEU A 29 -6.89 6.09 12.03
C LEU A 29 -6.52 5.82 13.49
N GLY A 30 -7.47 5.27 14.24
CA GLY A 30 -7.31 5.02 15.68
C GLY A 30 -6.28 3.92 16.00
N LYS A 31 -5.92 3.80 17.29
CA LYS A 31 -4.92 2.85 17.80
C LYS A 31 -5.29 1.37 17.64
N ASN A 32 -6.52 1.08 17.21
CA ASN A 32 -7.02 -0.27 16.96
C ASN A 32 -6.45 -0.90 15.67
N PHE A 33 -5.76 -0.10 14.85
CA PHE A 33 -5.19 -0.55 13.59
C PHE A 33 -3.66 -0.61 13.65
N GLU A 34 -3.10 -1.63 13.00
CA GLU A 34 -1.69 -1.65 12.60
C GLU A 34 -1.63 -1.36 11.10
N ILE A 35 -1.08 -0.20 10.73
CA ILE A 35 -1.19 0.32 9.36
C ILE A 35 0.13 0.14 8.63
N TRP A 36 0.03 -0.41 7.43
CA TRP A 36 1.12 -0.55 6.48
C TRP A 36 0.82 0.22 5.21
N LEU A 37 1.85 0.79 4.59
CA LEU A 37 1.78 1.44 3.28
C LEU A 37 2.76 0.77 2.32
N ALA A 38 2.24 0.15 1.26
CA ALA A 38 3.02 -0.34 0.14
C ALA A 38 3.03 0.69 -1.00
N THR A 39 4.22 1.13 -1.40
CA THR A 39 4.43 2.13 -2.46
C THR A 39 5.76 1.94 -3.17
N HIS A 40 5.95 2.59 -4.31
CA HIS A 40 7.28 2.82 -4.87
C HIS A 40 8.17 3.63 -3.90
N ASP A 41 9.49 3.53 -4.06
CA ASP A 41 10.52 4.22 -3.26
C ASP A 41 10.79 5.66 -3.72
N LYS A 42 9.94 6.20 -4.60
CA LYS A 42 9.99 7.59 -5.06
C LYS A 42 8.65 8.27 -4.85
N GLY A 43 8.71 9.56 -4.51
CA GLY A 43 7.55 10.42 -4.38
C GLY A 43 7.80 11.57 -3.42
N PHE A 44 7.27 12.74 -3.75
CA PHE A 44 7.40 13.96 -2.94
C PHE A 44 6.86 13.80 -1.51
N LEU A 45 5.82 12.99 -1.29
CA LEU A 45 5.13 12.85 0.00
C LEU A 45 5.66 11.68 0.86
N LEU A 46 6.83 11.12 0.53
CA LEU A 46 7.46 10.07 1.35
C LEU A 46 7.83 10.58 2.75
N SER A 47 8.33 11.80 2.85
CA SER A 47 8.66 12.44 4.14
C SER A 47 7.43 12.58 5.04
N GLU A 48 6.29 12.91 4.45
CA GLU A 48 5.00 13.00 5.15
C GLU A 48 4.50 11.62 5.59
N ALA A 49 4.72 10.57 4.80
CA ALA A 49 4.41 9.21 5.25
C ALA A 49 5.28 8.82 6.45
N PHE A 50 6.56 9.14 6.42
CA PHE A 50 7.49 8.83 7.52
C PHE A 50 7.24 9.66 8.79
N SER A 51 6.58 10.81 8.71
CA SER A 51 6.21 11.59 9.89
C SER A 51 4.99 11.02 10.63
N ILE A 52 4.26 10.06 10.04
CA ILE A 52 3.09 9.44 10.68
C ILE A 52 3.56 8.40 11.72
N PRO A 53 3.25 8.59 13.01
CA PRO A 53 3.69 7.68 14.06
C PRO A 53 3.14 6.26 13.86
N GLY A 54 4.04 5.27 13.86
CA GLY A 54 3.68 3.86 13.78
C GLY A 54 3.30 3.34 12.39
N LEU A 55 3.38 4.18 11.34
CA LEU A 55 3.19 3.73 9.96
C LEU A 55 4.36 2.86 9.50
N LYS A 56 4.07 1.64 9.05
CA LYS A 56 5.08 0.76 8.46
C LYS A 56 5.08 0.92 6.94
N VAL A 57 6.16 1.44 6.36
CA VAL A 57 6.27 1.62 4.91
C VAL A 57 7.02 0.45 4.28
N LYS A 58 6.43 -0.16 3.25
CA LYS A 58 7.06 -1.21 2.43
C LYS A 58 7.26 -0.72 1.01
N PHE A 59 8.53 -0.62 0.60
CA PHE A 59 8.86 -0.29 -0.77
C PHE A 59 8.75 -1.47 -1.72
N ILE A 60 8.14 -1.20 -2.88
CA ILE A 60 8.02 -2.12 -4.02
C ILE A 60 8.57 -1.38 -5.27
N PRO A 61 9.88 -1.44 -5.54
CA PRO A 61 10.48 -0.74 -6.68
C PRO A 61 9.91 -1.13 -8.05
N SER A 62 9.30 -2.32 -8.16
CA SER A 62 8.62 -2.76 -9.38
C SER A 62 7.23 -2.12 -9.57
N LEU A 63 6.63 -1.52 -8.54
CA LEU A 63 5.33 -0.86 -8.62
C LEU A 63 5.49 0.54 -9.25
N VAL A 64 5.53 0.60 -10.57
CA VAL A 64 5.77 1.85 -11.32
C VAL A 64 4.50 2.37 -11.99
N ARG A 65 4.46 3.68 -12.27
CA ARG A 65 3.36 4.32 -13.03
C ARG A 65 3.17 3.79 -14.45
N PRO A 66 4.20 3.78 -15.32
CA PRO A 66 4.03 3.31 -16.69
C PRO A 66 3.65 1.83 -16.72
N ILE A 67 2.86 1.44 -17.73
CA ILE A 67 2.53 0.04 -17.95
C ILE A 67 3.80 -0.69 -18.37
N ASN A 68 4.17 -1.72 -17.60
CA ASN A 68 5.34 -2.53 -17.88
C ASN A 68 5.06 -3.96 -17.40
N PRO A 69 4.75 -4.90 -18.29
CA PRO A 69 4.29 -6.24 -17.91
C PRO A 69 5.22 -6.98 -16.95
N ILE A 70 6.53 -6.89 -17.17
CA ILE A 70 7.53 -7.56 -16.32
C ILE A 70 7.51 -6.97 -14.91
N LYS A 71 7.52 -5.64 -14.80
CA LYS A 71 7.45 -4.95 -13.50
C LYS A 71 6.10 -5.15 -12.82
N ASP A 72 5.02 -5.15 -13.58
CA ASP A 72 3.65 -5.37 -13.08
C ASP A 72 3.49 -6.77 -12.48
N ILE A 73 3.97 -7.81 -13.16
CA ILE A 73 3.99 -9.18 -12.66
C ILE A 73 4.86 -9.29 -11.40
N CYS A 74 6.05 -8.69 -11.41
CA CYS A 74 6.92 -8.65 -10.24
C CYS A 74 6.25 -7.96 -9.04
N ALA A 75 5.66 -6.78 -9.24
CA ALA A 75 4.95 -6.03 -8.21
C ALA A 75 3.77 -6.82 -7.65
N PHE A 76 3.00 -7.50 -8.51
CA PHE A 76 1.92 -8.38 -8.10
C PHE A 76 2.41 -9.52 -7.18
N PHE A 77 3.48 -10.22 -7.54
CA PHE A 77 4.01 -11.30 -6.69
C PHE A 77 4.57 -10.78 -5.37
N VAL A 78 5.21 -9.61 -5.37
CA VAL A 78 5.67 -8.97 -4.13
C VAL A 78 4.48 -8.63 -3.23
N LEU A 79 3.43 -8.02 -3.78
CA LEU A 79 2.20 -7.71 -3.05
C LEU A 79 1.55 -8.98 -2.49
N TYR A 80 1.37 -10.02 -3.31
CA TYR A 80 0.77 -11.28 -2.89
C TYR A 80 1.54 -11.92 -1.72
N LYS A 81 2.87 -12.02 -1.85
CA LYS A 81 3.73 -12.57 -0.79
C LYS A 81 3.68 -11.72 0.48
N LEU A 82 3.70 -10.40 0.33
CA LEU A 82 3.57 -9.46 1.45
C LEU A 82 2.25 -9.68 2.18
N ILE A 83 1.13 -9.73 1.45
CA ILE A 83 -0.20 -9.86 2.04
C ILE A 83 -0.34 -11.18 2.81
N LYS A 84 0.11 -12.28 2.22
CA LYS A 84 0.03 -13.61 2.84
C LYS A 84 0.96 -13.75 4.05
N ARG A 85 2.19 -13.24 3.96
CA ARG A 85 3.18 -13.35 5.04
C ARG A 85 2.81 -12.50 6.24
N GLU A 86 2.40 -11.26 5.97
CA GLU A 86 2.03 -10.30 7.01
C GLU A 86 0.58 -10.47 7.47
N LYS A 87 -0.18 -11.45 6.97
CA LYS A 87 -1.52 -11.78 7.46
C LYS A 87 -2.41 -10.52 7.64
N PHE A 88 -2.50 -9.68 6.60
CA PHE A 88 -3.38 -8.52 6.67
C PHE A 88 -4.84 -8.94 6.74
N ASP A 89 -5.63 -8.13 7.44
CA ASP A 89 -7.08 -8.32 7.56
C ASP A 89 -7.83 -7.60 6.43
N ILE A 90 -7.30 -6.46 5.95
CA ILE A 90 -7.90 -5.65 4.88
C ILE A 90 -6.80 -5.04 4.01
N VAL A 91 -7.02 -5.03 2.68
CA VAL A 91 -6.16 -4.33 1.69
C VAL A 91 -6.94 -3.19 1.03
N HIS A 92 -6.50 -1.96 1.28
CA HIS A 92 -7.07 -0.76 0.67
C HIS A 92 -6.19 -0.25 -0.48
N THR A 93 -6.68 -0.35 -1.71
CA THR A 93 -5.93 0.08 -2.90
C THR A 93 -6.30 1.49 -3.35
N HIS A 94 -5.30 2.32 -3.66
CA HIS A 94 -5.45 3.65 -4.26
C HIS A 94 -4.73 3.70 -5.60
N SER A 95 -5.20 4.54 -6.52
CA SER A 95 -4.73 4.66 -7.93
C SER A 95 -5.06 3.45 -8.82
N SER A 96 -5.08 3.64 -10.15
CA SER A 96 -5.50 2.62 -11.11
C SER A 96 -4.60 1.37 -11.11
N LYS A 97 -3.28 1.54 -11.09
CA LYS A 97 -2.30 0.45 -11.16
C LYS A 97 -2.30 -0.40 -9.88
N ALA A 98 -2.07 0.22 -8.74
CA ALA A 98 -2.16 -0.44 -7.44
C ALA A 98 -3.58 -0.98 -7.17
N GLY A 99 -4.62 -0.35 -7.73
CA GLY A 99 -5.98 -0.86 -7.75
C GLY A 99 -6.10 -2.25 -8.37
N ILE A 100 -5.59 -2.44 -9.59
CA ILE A 100 -5.68 -3.74 -10.28
C ILE A 100 -4.78 -4.77 -9.59
N LEU A 101 -3.49 -4.46 -9.43
CA LEU A 101 -2.51 -5.41 -8.91
C LEU A 101 -2.79 -5.78 -7.43
N GLY A 102 -3.12 -4.78 -6.61
CA GLY A 102 -3.41 -4.96 -5.19
C GLY A 102 -4.67 -5.78 -4.97
N ARG A 103 -5.77 -5.51 -5.69
CA ARG A 103 -7.01 -6.27 -5.54
C ARG A 103 -6.86 -7.73 -5.98
N TRP A 104 -6.13 -8.01 -7.06
CA TRP A 104 -5.86 -9.38 -7.46
C TRP A 104 -4.99 -10.11 -6.44
N ALA A 105 -3.94 -9.45 -5.93
CA ALA A 105 -3.09 -10.03 -4.89
C ALA A 105 -3.87 -10.31 -3.60
N ALA A 106 -4.73 -9.37 -3.15
CA ALA A 106 -5.59 -9.53 -1.98
C ALA A 106 -6.59 -10.67 -2.15
N LYS A 107 -7.30 -10.72 -3.30
CA LYS A 107 -8.25 -11.80 -3.63
C LYS A 107 -7.58 -13.17 -3.57
N LEU A 108 -6.39 -13.32 -4.14
CA LEU A 108 -5.65 -14.59 -4.11
C LEU A 108 -5.10 -14.92 -2.72
N ALA A 109 -4.86 -13.91 -1.89
CA ALA A 109 -4.48 -14.09 -0.49
C ALA A 109 -5.70 -14.32 0.45
N LYS A 110 -6.93 -14.30 -0.08
CA LYS A 110 -8.19 -14.37 0.67
C LYS A 110 -8.34 -13.25 1.70
N VAL A 111 -7.88 -12.05 1.35
CA VAL A 111 -8.02 -10.83 2.15
C VAL A 111 -8.96 -9.87 1.39
N PRO A 112 -9.96 -9.28 2.06
CA PRO A 112 -10.85 -8.29 1.46
C PRO A 112 -10.11 -7.00 1.06
#